data_AF-A0A9W7M923-F1
#
_entry.id   AF-A0A9W7M923-F1
#
_cell.length_a   1.000
_cell.length_b   1.000
_cell.length_c   1.000
_cell.angle_alpha   90.00
_cell.angle_beta   90.00
_cell.angle_gamma   90.00
#
_symmetry.space_group_name_H-M   'P 1'
#
loop_
_entity.id
_entity.type
_entity.pdbx_description
1 polymer ?
#
loop_
_entity_poly.entity_id
_entity_poly.type
_entity_poly.pdbx_seq_one_letter_code
_entity_poly.pdbx_strand_id
1 'polypeptide(L)'
;MEGDTFSGIGNGTQLDSKVVQVFQKSFVQVQNILDQNRLLINEINQNHESKIPDNLSRNVGLIRELNNNIRRVAELYADLSSSFTKSMDTSSEEDLSGALRSDGKAGHKRNRPV
;
A
#
# COMPACT_ATOMS: atom_id res chain seq x y z
N MET A 1 29.45 5.10 -32.25
CA MET A 1 28.21 5.52 -31.59
C MET A 1 27.83 4.38 -30.67
N GLU A 2 28.24 4.50 -29.41
CA GLU A 2 28.09 3.48 -28.38
C GLU A 2 26.66 3.56 -27.83
N GLY A 3 25.89 2.51 -28.04
CA GLY A 3 24.57 2.32 -27.47
C GLY A 3 24.65 1.27 -26.37
N ASP A 4 25.24 1.65 -25.23
CA ASP A 4 25.19 0.81 -24.04
C ASP A 4 23.78 0.85 -23.47
N THR A 5 23.13 -0.29 -23.60
CA THR A 5 21.79 -0.58 -23.14
C THR A 5 21.84 -0.65 -21.62
N PHE A 6 21.22 0.36 -20.99
CA PHE A 6 21.00 0.49 -19.56
C PHE A 6 20.33 -0.77 -18.98
N SER A 7 21.15 -1.72 -18.57
CA SER A 7 20.75 -2.96 -17.89
C SER A 7 20.88 -2.74 -16.39
N GLY A 8 20.04 -1.85 -15.84
CA GLY A 8 20.11 -1.41 -14.45
C GLY A 8 18.78 -1.41 -13.69
N ILE A 9 17.70 -1.99 -14.24
CA ILE A 9 16.36 -1.99 -13.62
C ILE A 9 15.96 -3.44 -13.34
N GLY A 10 16.47 -4.01 -12.24
CA GLY A 10 16.18 -5.39 -11.85
C GLY A 10 15.20 -5.53 -10.68
N ASN A 11 15.25 -4.63 -9.70
CA ASN A 11 14.54 -4.83 -8.42
C ASN A 11 13.43 -3.79 -8.13
N GLY A 12 13.60 -2.53 -8.54
CA GLY A 12 12.63 -1.45 -8.24
C GLY A 12 11.25 -1.66 -8.86
N THR A 13 11.17 -2.18 -10.08
CA THR A 13 9.91 -2.47 -10.78
C THR A 13 9.13 -3.64 -10.16
N GLN A 14 9.82 -4.61 -9.56
CA GLN A 14 9.18 -5.77 -8.93
C GLN A 14 8.62 -5.44 -7.54
N LEU A 15 9.31 -4.59 -6.76
CA LEU A 15 8.82 -4.10 -5.48
C LEU A 15 7.57 -3.23 -5.67
N ASP A 16 7.61 -2.31 -6.64
CA ASP A 16 6.47 -1.46 -6.99
C ASP A 16 5.23 -2.29 -7.41
N SER A 17 5.44 -3.35 -8.21
CA SER A 17 4.34 -4.23 -8.64
C SER A 17 3.65 -4.96 -7.47
N LYS A 18 4.41 -5.40 -6.45
CA LYS A 18 3.84 -6.06 -5.26
C LYS A 18 3.03 -5.10 -4.41
N VAL A 19 3.53 -3.88 -4.25
CA VAL A 19 2.84 -2.82 -3.51
C VAL A 19 1.51 -2.51 -4.20
N VAL A 20 1.53 -2.28 -5.51
CA VAL A 20 0.32 -2.02 -6.33
C VAL A 20 -0.72 -3.13 -6.18
N GLN A 21 -0.31 -4.41 -6.12
CA GLN A 21 -1.24 -5.52 -5.88
C GLN A 21 -1.92 -5.44 -4.51
N VAL A 22 -1.18 -5.07 -3.46
CA VAL A 22 -1.75 -4.89 -2.11
C VAL A 22 -2.76 -3.75 -2.10
N PHE A 23 -2.45 -2.62 -2.76
CA PHE A 23 -3.38 -1.52 -2.96
C PHE A 23 -4.67 -1.97 -3.65
N GLN A 24 -4.55 -2.61 -4.81
CA GLN A 24 -5.71 -3.06 -5.58
C GLN A 24 -6.61 -3.99 -4.77
N LYS A 25 -6.02 -4.97 -4.08
CA LYS A 25 -6.78 -5.90 -3.22
C LYS A 25 -7.47 -5.19 -2.06
N SER A 26 -6.81 -4.20 -1.46
CA SER A 26 -7.36 -3.43 -0.33
C SER A 26 -8.53 -2.56 -0.78
N PHE A 27 -8.42 -1.91 -1.93
CA PHE A 27 -9.50 -1.10 -2.49
C PHE A 27 -10.73 -1.91 -2.84
N VAL A 28 -10.57 -3.09 -3.46
CA VAL A 28 -11.71 -3.98 -3.74
C VAL A 28 -12.41 -4.39 -2.45
N GLN A 29 -11.65 -4.68 -1.38
CA GLN A 29 -12.24 -5.01 -0.08
C GLN A 29 -12.99 -3.83 0.53
N VAL A 30 -12.41 -2.63 0.51
CA VAL A 30 -13.10 -1.42 1.01
C VAL A 30 -14.38 -1.17 0.22
N GLN A 31 -14.32 -1.24 -1.11
CA GLN A 31 -15.49 -1.08 -1.99
C GLN A 31 -16.62 -2.03 -1.59
N ASN A 32 -16.33 -3.32 -1.44
CA ASN A 32 -17.31 -4.33 -1.06
C ASN A 32 -17.96 -4.01 0.31
N ILE A 33 -17.16 -3.54 1.28
CA ILE A 33 -17.66 -3.17 2.61
C ILE A 33 -18.56 -1.92 2.51
N LEU A 34 -18.21 -0.94 1.68
CA LEU A 34 -19.01 0.27 1.50
C LEU A 34 -20.32 -0.02 0.75
N ASP A 35 -20.29 -0.93 -0.22
CA ASP A 35 -21.50 -1.42 -0.89
C ASP A 35 -22.44 -2.13 0.08
N GLN A 36 -21.89 -2.94 1.00
CA GLN A 36 -22.66 -3.53 2.09
C GLN A 36 -23.24 -2.47 3.03
N ASN A 37 -22.46 -1.44 3.41
CA ASN A 37 -22.96 -0.34 4.22
C ASN A 37 -24.13 0.37 3.54
N ARG A 38 -24.09 0.56 2.22
CA ARG A 38 -25.20 1.14 1.47
C ARG A 38 -26.48 0.32 1.62
N LEU A 39 -26.39 -1.00 1.54
CA LEU A 39 -27.54 -1.90 1.75
C LEU A 39 -28.07 -1.82 3.19
N LEU A 40 -27.17 -1.85 4.18
CA LEU A 40 -27.55 -1.73 5.60
C LEU A 40 -28.27 -0.41 5.88
N ILE A 41 -27.77 0.71 5.35
CA ILE A 41 -28.41 2.03 5.52
C ILE A 41 -29.81 2.04 4.91
N ASN A 42 -29.97 1.45 3.71
CA ASN A 42 -31.28 1.36 3.07
C ASN A 42 -32.27 0.56 3.93
N GLU A 43 -31.86 -0.58 4.49
CA GLU A 43 -32.71 -1.38 5.37
C GLU A 43 -33.03 -0.64 6.67
N ILE A 44 -32.04 0.03 7.28
CA ILE A 44 -32.23 0.85 8.48
C ILE A 44 -33.30 1.92 8.24
N ASN A 45 -33.22 2.61 7.09
CA ASN A 45 -34.17 3.64 6.71
C ASN A 45 -35.58 3.07 6.50
N GLN A 46 -35.71 1.94 5.78
CA GLN A 46 -37.00 1.26 5.59
C GLN A 46 -37.64 0.84 6.92
N ASN A 47 -36.85 0.27 7.82
CA ASN A 47 -37.29 -0.09 9.16
C ASN A 47 -37.77 1.15 9.94
N HIS A 48 -37.05 2.27 9.84
CA HIS A 48 -37.42 3.53 10.49
C HIS A 48 -38.73 4.10 9.93
N GLU A 49 -38.89 4.11 8.60
CA GLU A 49 -40.09 4.58 7.91
C GLU A 49 -41.32 3.73 8.25
N SER A 50 -41.15 2.40 8.39
CA SER A 50 -42.24 1.49 8.74
C SER A 50 -42.83 1.72 10.14
N LYS A 51 -42.03 2.29 11.06
CA LYS A 51 -42.37 2.51 12.48
C LYS A 51 -42.83 1.25 13.24
N ILE A 52 -42.56 0.06 12.72
CA ILE A 52 -42.86 -1.21 13.39
C ILE A 52 -41.84 -1.42 14.52
N PRO A 53 -42.27 -1.59 15.79
CA PRO A 53 -41.35 -1.68 16.93
C PRO A 53 -40.26 -2.77 16.80
N ASP A 54 -40.63 -3.93 16.24
CA ASP A 54 -39.69 -5.04 16.03
C ASP A 54 -38.60 -4.69 15.01
N ASN A 55 -38.95 -3.95 13.95
CA ASN A 55 -38.00 -3.50 12.93
C ASN A 55 -37.07 -2.43 13.48
N LEU A 56 -37.57 -1.52 14.31
CA LEU A 56 -36.74 -0.55 15.02
C LEU A 56 -35.76 -1.23 15.97
N SER A 57 -36.18 -2.32 16.62
CA SER A 57 -35.29 -3.14 17.45
C SER A 57 -34.19 -3.81 16.61
N ARG A 58 -34.53 -4.29 15.40
CA ARG A 58 -33.55 -4.84 14.43
C ARG A 58 -32.52 -3.79 13.98
N ASN A 59 -32.89 -2.51 13.86
CA ASN A 59 -31.95 -1.45 13.48
C ASN A 59 -30.75 -1.34 14.42
N VAL A 60 -30.90 -1.68 15.71
CA VAL A 60 -29.76 -1.69 16.65
C VAL A 60 -28.68 -2.68 16.19
N GLY A 61 -29.08 -3.85 15.69
CA GLY A 61 -28.16 -4.84 15.12
C GLY A 61 -27.50 -4.36 13.84
N LEU A 62 -28.30 -3.82 12.91
CA LEU A 62 -27.81 -3.32 11.62
C LEU A 62 -26.82 -2.15 11.80
N ILE A 63 -27.09 -1.23 12.73
CA ILE A 63 -26.19 -0.11 13.04
C ILE A 63 -24.88 -0.62 13.66
N ARG A 64 -24.92 -1.66 14.51
CA ARG A 64 -23.71 -2.29 15.03
C ARG A 64 -22.86 -2.90 13.91
N GLU A 65 -23.50 -3.57 12.95
CA GLU A 65 -22.82 -4.12 11.78
C GLU A 65 -22.19 -3.01 10.93
N LEU A 66 -22.93 -1.94 10.64
CA LEU A 66 -22.43 -0.77 9.93
C LEU A 66 -21.21 -0.15 10.63
N ASN A 67 -21.26 0.03 11.95
CA ASN A 67 -20.15 0.55 12.73
C ASN A 67 -18.91 -0.37 12.70
N ASN A 68 -19.11 -1.68 12.73
CA ASN A 68 -18.02 -2.65 12.59
C ASN A 68 -17.40 -2.58 11.19
N ASN A 69 -18.22 -2.42 10.15
CA ASN A 69 -17.73 -2.23 8.79
C ASN A 69 -16.87 -0.97 8.64
N ILE A 70 -17.28 0.15 9.24
CA ILE A 70 -16.47 1.39 9.26
C ILE A 70 -15.14 1.17 9.98
N ARG A 71 -15.13 0.44 11.11
CA ARG A 71 -13.87 0.10 11.79
C ARG A 71 -12.94 -0.71 10.88
N ARG A 72 -13.47 -1.72 10.18
CA ARG A 72 -12.69 -2.54 9.24
C ARG A 72 -12.14 -1.73 8.07
N VAL A 73 -12.91 -0.77 7.55
CA VAL A 73 -12.42 0.15 6.50
C VAL A 73 -11.25 0.98 7.03
N ALA A 74 -11.36 1.52 8.25
CA ALA A 74 -10.26 2.27 8.87
C ALA A 74 -9.00 1.40 9.07
N GLU A 75 -9.16 0.16 9.51
CA GLU A 75 -8.06 -0.82 9.66
C GLU A 75 -7.39 -1.09 8.30
N LEU A 76 -8.17 -1.36 7.25
CA LEU A 76 -7.63 -1.59 5.90
C LEU A 76 -6.80 -0.41 5.39
N TYR A 77 -7.25 0.82 5.64
CA TYR A 77 -6.47 2.01 5.28
C TYR A 77 -5.21 2.18 6.12
N ALA A 78 -5.25 1.87 7.42
CA ALA A 78 -4.09 1.90 8.29
C ALA A 78 -3.02 0.90 7.85
N ASP A 79 -3.43 -0.33 7.53
CA ASP A 79 -2.55 -1.38 7.01
C ASP A 79 -1.92 -0.97 5.68
N LEU A 80 -2.72 -0.36 4.81
CA LEU A 80 -2.26 0.11 3.52
C LEU A 80 -1.20 1.21 3.65
N SER A 81 -1.45 2.20 4.50
CA SER A 81 -0.50 3.27 4.82
C SER A 81 0.81 2.73 5.40
N SER A 82 0.72 1.76 6.32
CA SER A 82 1.90 1.09 6.89
C SER A 82 2.69 0.32 5.83
N SER A 83 2.01 -0.42 4.96
CA SER A 83 2.66 -1.19 3.89
C SER A 83 3.40 -0.30 2.89
N PHE A 84 2.83 0.86 2.57
CA PHE A 84 3.43 1.85 1.69
C PHE A 84 4.71 2.44 2.30
N THR A 85 4.62 2.89 3.56
CA THR A 85 5.77 3.48 4.28
C THR A 85 6.93 2.50 4.34
N LYS A 86 6.66 1.24 4.71
CA LYS A 86 7.68 0.18 4.74
C LYS A 86 8.34 -0.05 3.39
N SER A 87 7.57 -0.05 2.30
CA SER A 87 8.15 -0.22 0.96
C SER A 87 9.07 0.93 0.56
N MET A 88 8.76 2.16 1.01
CA MET A 88 9.58 3.33 0.71
C MET A 88 10.89 3.30 1.50
N ASP A 89 10.85 2.91 2.78
CA ASP A 89 12.05 2.77 3.62
C ASP A 89 13.02 1.73 3.03
N THR A 90 12.51 0.58 2.55
CA THR A 90 13.33 -0.47 1.91
C THR A 90 13.97 -0.05 0.58
N SER A 91 13.46 0.99 -0.08
CA SER A 91 14.04 1.52 -1.32
C SER A 91 15.27 2.41 -1.07
N SER A 92 15.47 2.89 0.17
CA SER A 92 16.52 3.86 0.51
C SER A 92 17.80 3.23 1.06
N GLU A 93 17.75 1.99 1.57
CA GLU A 93 18.92 1.31 2.14
C GLU A 93 19.85 0.67 1.10
N GLU A 94 19.37 0.33 -0.10
CA GLU A 94 20.21 -0.30 -1.14
C GLU A 94 21.19 0.70 -1.82
N ASP A 95 20.89 2.00 -1.82
CA ASP A 95 21.74 3.03 -2.46
C ASP A 95 22.98 3.43 -1.64
N LEU A 96 23.02 3.11 -0.34
CA LEU A 96 24.14 3.50 0.55
C LEU A 96 25.23 2.44 0.68
N SER A 97 25.01 1.21 0.18
CA SER A 97 26.01 0.13 0.28
C SER A 97 27.09 0.16 -0.81
N GLY A 98 26.90 0.95 -1.88
CA GLY A 98 27.83 1.03 -3.03
C GLY A 98 28.96 2.07 -2.92
N ALA A 99 28.87 3.03 -1.99
CA ALA A 99 29.77 4.20 -1.98
C ALA A 99 31.03 4.07 -1.11
N LEU A 100 31.20 2.97 -0.37
CA LEU A 100 32.34 2.78 0.54
C LEU A 100 33.29 1.68 0.07
N ARG A 101 33.87 1.86 -1.13
CA ARG A 101 35.22 1.34 -1.42
C ARG A 101 36.14 2.50 -1.77
N SER A 102 36.43 3.31 -0.75
CA SER A 102 37.69 4.05 -0.72
C SER A 102 38.82 3.03 -0.59
N ASP A 103 39.66 2.92 -1.61
CA ASP A 103 41.10 2.78 -1.39
C ASP A 103 41.82 3.17 -2.67
N GLY A 104 42.33 4.40 -2.66
CA GLY A 104 43.30 4.83 -3.65
C GLY A 104 44.60 4.08 -3.45
N LYS A 105 45.30 3.79 -4.55
CA LYS A 105 46.78 3.81 -4.74
C LYS A 105 47.28 2.69 -5.66
N ALA A 106 47.57 3.05 -6.92
CA ALA A 106 48.65 2.53 -7.78
C ALA A 106 48.34 2.96 -9.23
N GLY A 107 49.23 3.50 -10.06
CA GLY A 107 50.59 3.97 -9.92
C GLY A 107 50.92 4.65 -11.25
N HIS A 108 51.26 5.94 -11.21
CA HIS A 108 51.78 6.65 -12.38
C HIS A 108 53.17 7.16 -12.04
N LYS A 109 54.21 6.53 -12.59
CA LYS A 109 55.54 7.15 -12.72
C LYS A 109 56.11 6.91 -14.12
N ARG A 110 56.08 8.00 -14.88
CA ARG A 110 56.79 8.27 -16.13
C ARG A 110 58.32 8.29 -15.94
N ASN A 111 59.00 7.72 -16.93
CA ASN A 111 60.30 8.05 -17.55
C ASN A 111 61.61 7.96 -16.74
N ARG A 112 62.60 7.23 -17.30
CA ARG A 112 63.94 7.77 -17.65
C ARG A 112 64.69 6.89 -18.70
N PRO A 113 65.66 7.44 -19.45
CA PRO A 113 66.20 6.92 -20.70
C PRO A 113 67.49 6.10 -20.54
N VAL A 114 67.90 5.42 -21.63
CA VAL A 114 69.28 5.04 -21.96
C VAL A 114 69.64 5.56 -23.34
#